data_AF-A0A7W7B2M4-F1
#
_entry.id   AF-A0A7W7B2M4-F1
#
_cell.length_a   1.000
_cell.length_b   1.000
_cell.length_c   1.000
_cell.angle_alpha   90.00
_cell.angle_beta   90.00
_cell.angle_gamma   90.00
#
_symmetry.space_group_name_H-M   'P 1'
#
loop_
_entity.id
_entity.type
_entity.pdbx_description
1 polymer ?
#
loop_
_entity_poly.entity_id
_entity_poly.type
_entity_poly.pdbx_seq_one_letter_code
_entity_poly.pdbx_strand_id
1 'polypeptide(L)'
;MTAIPALLGDLESLSGMAAHAAAGGDWTAVERYETVRIAILKTLSGLAADPALRAEALGALRKADSHSVTIGHAIDVGRRAHERSTRALRQSGTARRLYGKARTA
;
A
#
# COMPACT_ATOMS: atom_id res chain seq x y z
N MET A 1 -28.30 7.47 -8.16
CA MET A 1 -27.24 6.61 -7.57
C MET A 1 -26.07 7.52 -7.26
N THR A 2 -25.60 7.58 -6.02
CA THR A 2 -24.45 8.42 -5.62
C THR A 2 -23.14 7.73 -6.05
N ALA A 3 -22.07 8.50 -6.30
CA ALA A 3 -20.76 7.94 -6.64
C ALA A 3 -20.01 7.35 -5.43
N ILE A 4 -20.53 7.54 -4.21
CA ILE A 4 -19.86 7.21 -2.95
C ILE A 4 -19.56 5.69 -2.80
N PRO A 5 -20.46 4.76 -3.16
CA PRO A 5 -20.16 3.34 -3.10
C PRO A 5 -19.02 2.92 -4.04
N ALA A 6 -18.94 3.52 -5.23
CA ALA A 6 -17.87 3.25 -6.19
C ALA A 6 -16.51 3.76 -5.64
N LEU A 7 -16.49 4.97 -5.09
CA LEU A 7 -15.29 5.54 -4.46
C LEU A 7 -14.79 4.68 -3.28
N LEU A 8 -15.69 4.05 -2.51
CA LEU A 8 -15.32 3.11 -1.46
C LEU A 8 -14.67 1.83 -2.02
N GLY A 9 -15.23 1.25 -3.08
CA GLY A 9 -14.64 0.10 -3.75
C GLY A 9 -13.26 0.39 -4.36
N ASP A 10 -13.09 1.59 -4.92
CA ASP A 10 -11.79 2.05 -5.44
C ASP A 10 -10.76 2.19 -4.31
N LEU A 11 -11.16 2.75 -3.16
CA LEU A 11 -10.29 2.84 -1.98
C LEU A 11 -9.83 1.45 -1.53
N GLU A 12 -10.73 0.47 -1.39
CA GLU A 12 -10.39 -0.90 -1.01
C GLU A 12 -9.41 -1.55 -2.01
N SER A 13 -9.61 -1.31 -3.31
CA SER A 13 -8.75 -1.83 -4.36
C SER A 13 -7.35 -1.23 -4.34
N LEU A 14 -7.25 0.11 -4.23
CA LEU A 14 -5.97 0.83 -4.13
C LEU A 14 -5.16 0.40 -2.91
N SER A 15 -5.86 0.16 -1.80
CA SER A 15 -5.31 -0.34 -0.55
C SER A 15 -4.64 -1.70 -0.71
N GLY A 16 -5.30 -2.64 -1.40
CA GLY A 16 -4.72 -3.95 -1.72
C GLY A 16 -3.54 -3.86 -2.68
N MET A 17 -3.62 -3.00 -3.69
CA MET A 17 -2.52 -2.80 -4.66
C MET A 17 -1.27 -2.19 -4.01
N ALA A 18 -1.42 -1.23 -3.09
CA ALA A 18 -0.32 -0.65 -2.34
C ALA A 18 0.38 -1.69 -1.44
N ALA A 19 -0.37 -2.53 -0.74
CA ALA A 19 0.18 -3.62 0.06
C ALA A 19 0.98 -4.61 -0.81
N HIS A 20 0.44 -5.00 -1.97
CA HIS A 20 1.11 -5.90 -2.89
C HIS A 20 2.40 -5.31 -3.47
N ALA A 21 2.37 -4.05 -3.88
CA ALA A 21 3.54 -3.32 -4.37
C ALA A 21 4.64 -3.22 -3.30
N ALA A 22 4.28 -2.94 -2.05
CA ALA A 22 5.22 -2.91 -0.93
C ALA A 22 5.87 -4.28 -0.66
N ALA A 23 5.11 -5.38 -0.78
CA ALA A 23 5.65 -6.73 -0.67
C ALA A 23 6.65 -7.06 -1.80
N GLY A 24 6.44 -6.51 -3.00
CA GLY A 24 7.37 -6.60 -4.13
C GLY A 24 8.58 -5.65 -4.05
N GLY A 25 8.53 -4.64 -3.18
CA GLY A 25 9.53 -3.56 -3.10
C GLY A 25 9.37 -2.48 -4.19
N ASP A 26 8.24 -2.42 -4.88
CA ASP A 26 7.92 -1.38 -5.87
C ASP A 26 7.36 -0.13 -5.18
N TRP A 27 8.25 0.67 -4.61
CA TRP A 27 7.89 1.89 -3.88
C TRP A 27 7.26 2.96 -4.77
N THR A 28 7.63 3.00 -6.05
CA THR A 28 7.03 3.93 -7.02
C THR A 28 5.56 3.58 -7.29
N ALA A 29 5.19 2.30 -7.31
CA ALA A 29 3.78 1.91 -7.37
C ALA A 29 3.05 2.25 -6.07
N VAL A 30 3.65 2.02 -4.90
CA VAL A 30 3.06 2.41 -3.60
C VAL A 30 2.73 3.90 -3.56
N GLU A 31 3.68 4.77 -3.94
CA GLU A 31 3.49 6.22 -3.98
C GLU A 31 2.34 6.63 -4.92
N ARG A 32 2.26 6.02 -6.11
CA ARG A 32 1.18 6.28 -7.07
C ARG A 32 -0.18 5.90 -6.50
N TYR A 33 -0.30 4.71 -5.90
CA TYR A 33 -1.58 4.26 -5.32
C TYR A 33 -2.01 5.10 -4.12
N GLU A 34 -1.09 5.47 -3.22
CA GLU A 34 -1.41 6.35 -2.09
C GLU A 34 -1.82 7.76 -2.55
N THR A 35 -1.20 8.28 -3.61
CA THR A 35 -1.59 9.57 -4.20
C THR A 35 -3.04 9.56 -4.67
N VAL A 36 -3.46 8.50 -5.39
CA VAL A 36 -4.85 8.34 -5.84
C VAL A 36 -5.80 8.15 -4.64
N ARG A 37 -5.40 7.35 -3.65
CA ARG A 37 -6.17 7.14 -2.42
C ARG A 37 -6.46 8.46 -1.70
N ILE A 38 -5.45 9.31 -1.52
CA ILE A 38 -5.60 10.65 -0.91
C ILE A 38 -6.52 11.55 -1.75
N ALA A 39 -6.45 11.48 -3.08
CA ALA A 39 -7.34 12.24 -3.95
C ALA A 39 -8.82 11.83 -3.75
N ILE A 40 -9.10 10.53 -3.63
CA ILE A 40 -10.45 10.03 -3.36
C ILE A 40 -10.95 10.48 -1.98
N LEU A 41 -10.11 10.44 -0.94
CA LEU A 41 -10.46 10.96 0.38
C LEU A 41 -10.86 12.44 0.33
N LYS A 42 -10.10 13.27 -0.42
CA LYS A 42 -10.46 14.68 -0.63
C LYS A 42 -11.80 14.83 -1.34
N THR A 43 -12.09 14.00 -2.34
CA THR A 43 -13.40 13.98 -3.01
C THR A 43 -14.53 13.66 -2.04
N LEU A 44 -14.38 12.63 -1.21
CA LEU A 44 -15.36 12.29 -0.17
C LEU A 44 -15.56 13.42 0.85
N SER A 45 -14.48 14.09 1.26
CA SER A 45 -14.57 15.29 2.11
C SER A 45 -15.34 16.43 1.43
N GLY A 46 -15.14 16.63 0.13
CA GLY A 46 -15.91 17.60 -0.66
C GLY A 46 -17.40 17.25 -0.72
N LEU A 47 -17.74 15.97 -0.94
CA LEU A 47 -19.13 15.50 -0.92
C LEU A 47 -19.79 15.68 0.46
N ALA A 48 -19.03 15.60 1.55
CA ALA A 48 -19.57 15.82 2.89
C ALA A 48 -20.03 17.27 3.16
N ALA A 49 -19.61 18.24 2.32
CA ALA A 49 -20.09 19.60 2.39
C ALA A 49 -21.57 19.71 1.97
N ASP A 50 -22.02 18.88 1.02
CA ASP A 50 -23.41 18.82 0.57
C ASP A 50 -24.32 18.19 1.64
N PRO A 51 -25.32 18.90 2.18
CA PRO A 51 -26.25 18.36 3.17
C PRO A 51 -26.96 17.07 2.72
N ALA A 52 -27.24 16.91 1.42
CA ALA A 52 -27.92 15.73 0.88
C ALA A 52 -27.03 14.48 0.90
N LEU A 53 -25.71 14.66 0.85
CA LEU A 53 -24.72 13.57 0.78
C LEU A 53 -23.91 13.40 2.07
N ARG A 54 -24.03 14.35 3.00
CA ARG A 54 -23.19 14.47 4.20
C ARG A 54 -23.10 13.18 5.02
N ALA A 55 -24.24 12.58 5.35
CA ALA A 55 -24.27 11.39 6.19
C ALA A 55 -23.55 10.20 5.51
N GLU A 56 -23.80 10.00 4.22
CA GLU A 56 -23.20 8.92 3.43
C GLU A 56 -21.69 9.15 3.26
N ALA A 57 -21.28 10.38 2.91
CA ALA A 57 -19.88 10.75 2.72
C ALA A 57 -19.06 10.65 4.03
N LEU A 58 -19.61 11.09 5.16
CA LEU A 58 -18.96 10.92 6.48
C LEU A 58 -18.86 9.44 6.88
N GLY A 59 -19.87 8.63 6.55
CA GLY A 59 -19.82 7.18 6.75
C GLY A 59 -18.72 6.53 5.90
N ALA A 60 -18.59 6.94 4.64
CA ALA A 60 -17.52 6.48 3.76
C ALA A 60 -16.12 6.88 4.26
N LEU A 61 -15.95 8.12 4.72
CA LEU A 61 -14.69 8.58 5.32
C LEU A 61 -14.29 7.76 6.55
N ARG A 62 -15.24 7.41 7.43
CA ARG A 62 -14.95 6.53 8.59
C ARG A 62 -14.53 5.12 8.17
N LYS A 63 -15.17 4.55 7.15
CA LYS A 63 -14.76 3.23 6.61
C LYS A 63 -13.36 3.29 6.01
N ALA A 64 -13.08 4.34 5.23
CA ALA A 64 -11.77 4.55 4.64
C ALA A 64 -10.67 4.71 5.69
N ASP A 65 -10.94 5.42 6.79
CA ASP A 65 -10.01 5.57 7.92
C ASP A 65 -9.68 4.21 8.57
N SER A 66 -10.71 3.40 8.85
CA SER A 66 -10.53 2.03 9.36
C SER A 66 -9.62 1.18 8.46
N HIS A 67 -9.79 1.26 7.14
CA HIS A 67 -8.94 0.54 6.19
C HIS A 67 -7.48 1.04 6.17
N SER A 68 -7.26 2.33 6.47
CA SER A 68 -5.94 2.96 6.50
C SER A 68 -4.97 2.31 7.48
N VAL A 69 -5.47 1.90 8.64
CA VAL A 69 -4.69 1.21 9.68
C VAL A 69 -4.17 -0.13 9.18
N THR A 70 -5.02 -0.91 8.51
CA THR A 70 -4.67 -2.23 7.95
C THR A 70 -3.64 -2.11 6.82
N ILE A 71 -3.74 -1.07 5.99
CA ILE A 71 -2.81 -0.83 4.88
C ILE A 71 -1.44 -0.42 5.37
N GLY A 72 -1.39 0.53 6.32
CA GLY A 72 -0.13 0.96 6.92
C GLY A 72 0.63 -0.23 7.49
N HIS A 73 -0.09 -1.13 8.17
CA HIS A 73 0.48 -2.38 8.65
C HIS A 73 0.97 -3.30 7.51
N ALA A 74 0.18 -3.49 6.45
CA ALA A 74 0.53 -4.34 5.32
C ALA A 74 1.76 -3.82 4.55
N ILE A 75 1.87 -2.50 4.34
CA ILE A 75 3.04 -1.86 3.73
C ILE A 75 4.29 -2.09 4.59
N ASP A 76 4.19 -1.93 5.90
CA ASP A 76 5.29 -2.19 6.82
C ASP A 76 5.74 -3.66 6.82
N VAL A 77 4.79 -4.60 6.79
CA VAL A 77 5.08 -6.03 6.69
C VAL A 77 5.75 -6.35 5.35
N GLY A 78 5.25 -5.80 4.24
CA GLY A 78 5.81 -5.94 2.90
C GLY A 78 7.24 -5.43 2.83
N ARG A 79 7.50 -4.23 3.38
CA ARG A 79 8.84 -3.65 3.52
C ARG A 79 9.81 -4.61 4.22
N ARG A 80 9.42 -5.11 5.38
CA ARG A 80 10.25 -6.05 6.17
C ARG A 80 10.49 -7.36 5.43
N ALA A 81 9.52 -7.84 4.64
CA ALA A 81 9.71 -9.03 3.80
C ALA A 81 10.73 -8.78 2.69
N HIS A 82 10.64 -7.65 1.99
CA HIS A 82 11.60 -7.24 0.97
C HIS A 82 13.01 -7.08 1.55
N GLU A 83 13.16 -6.39 2.69
CA GLU A 83 14.45 -6.23 3.39
C GLU A 83 15.07 -7.58 3.79
N ARG A 84 14.26 -8.54 4.26
CA ARG A 84 14.73 -9.89 4.58
C ARG A 84 15.21 -10.63 3.33
N SER A 85 14.44 -10.55 2.24
CA SER A 85 14.79 -11.19 0.96
C SER A 85 16.10 -10.64 0.39
N THR A 86 16.24 -9.31 0.33
CA THR A 86 17.48 -8.67 -0.15
C THR A 86 18.68 -8.99 0.73
N ARG A 87 18.51 -9.08 2.06
CA ARG A 87 19.58 -9.51 2.97
C ARG A 87 20.00 -10.96 2.72
N ALA A 88 19.05 -11.87 2.54
CA ALA A 88 19.34 -13.28 2.25
C ALA A 88 20.09 -13.45 0.92
N LEU A 89 19.69 -12.71 -0.12
CA LEU A 89 20.37 -12.70 -1.42
C LEU A 89 21.81 -12.20 -1.29
N ARG A 90 22.05 -11.14 -0.53
CA ARG A 90 23.41 -10.64 -0.26
C ARG A 90 24.25 -11.70 0.43
N GLN A 91 23.76 -12.29 1.52
CA GLN A 91 24.49 -13.33 2.27
C GLN A 91 24.84 -14.55 1.40
N SER A 92 23.91 -15.01 0.57
CA SER A 92 24.15 -16.10 -0.39
C SER A 92 25.22 -15.73 -1.43
N GLY A 93 25.17 -14.49 -1.96
CA GLY A 93 26.19 -13.96 -2.86
C GLY A 93 27.58 -13.87 -2.22
N THR A 94 27.66 -13.44 -0.95
CA THR A 94 28.92 -13.39 -0.20
C THR A 94 29.47 -14.79 0.04
N ALA A 95 28.62 -15.74 0.47
CA ALA A 95 29.02 -17.13 0.67
C ALA A 95 29.55 -17.74 -0.63
N ARG A 96 28.86 -17.56 -1.75
CA ARG A 96 29.31 -18.05 -3.07
C ARG A 96 30.66 -17.47 -3.48
N ARG A 97 30.94 -16.18 -3.20
CA ARG A 97 32.27 -15.59 -3.46
C ARG A 97 33.37 -16.16 -2.57
N LEU A 98 33.09 -16.36 -1.28
CA LEU A 98 34.08 -16.86 -0.32
C LEU A 98 34.46 -18.32 -0.62
N TYR A 99 33.45 -19.19 -0.78
CA TYR A 99 33.69 -20.61 -1.08
C TYR A 99 34.12 -20.86 -2.53
N GLY A 100 33.71 -20.00 -3.48
CA GLY A 100 34.17 -20.06 -4.86
C GLY A 100 35.66 -19.76 -5.01
N LYS A 101 36.19 -18.79 -4.25
CA LYS A 101 37.63 -18.47 -4.22
C LYS A 101 38.48 -19.53 -3.53
N ALA A 102 37.94 -20.20 -2.52
CA ALA A 102 38.64 -21.27 -1.79
C ALA A 102 38.85 -22.56 -2.61
N ARG A 103 38.13 -22.73 -3.74
CA ARG A 103 38.21 -23.92 -4.60
C ARG A 103 39.15 -23.73 -5.81
N THR A 104 39.65 -22.52 -6.03
CA THR A 104 40.52 -22.14 -7.15
C THR A 104 41.93 -21.71 -6.70
N ALA A 105 42.26 -21.90 -5.42
CA ALA A 105 43.60 -21.71 -4.85
C ALA A 105 44.17 -23.08 -4.49
#